data_AF-A0A1M5R0Q8-F1
#
_entry.id   AF-A0A1M5R0Q8-F1
#
_cell.length_a   1.000
_cell.length_b   1.000
_cell.length_c   1.000
_cell.angle_alpha   90.00
_cell.angle_beta   90.00
_cell.angle_gamma   90.00
#
_symmetry.space_group_name_H-M   'P 1'
#
loop_
_entity.id
_entity.type
_entity.pdbx_description
1 polymer ?
#
loop_
_entity_poly.entity_id
_entity_poly.type
_entity_poly.pdbx_seq_one_letter_code
_entity_poly.pdbx_strand_id
1 'polypeptide(L)'
;MNSVQAPALARRITFTSTDLAFSAALDGLGIVLGRRGFVENDLRKGNLIQPFEQTADAGDGFYLIYPDRHRLPARVHNFRRWIVGQFAAEQASA
;
A
#
# COMPACT_ATOMS: atom_id res chain seq x y z
N MET A 1 -17.73 -18.72 -13.74
CA MET A 1 -16.87 -18.06 -12.73
C MET A 1 -17.53 -18.26 -11.38
N ASN A 2 -16.97 -19.11 -10.52
CA ASN A 2 -17.54 -19.37 -9.19
C ASN A 2 -17.30 -18.14 -8.30
N SER A 3 -18.38 -17.50 -7.88
CA SER A 3 -18.35 -16.48 -6.82
C SER A 3 -17.99 -17.15 -5.51
N VAL A 4 -16.80 -16.86 -4.99
CA VAL A 4 -16.38 -17.26 -3.64
C VAL A 4 -17.22 -16.44 -2.67
N GLN A 5 -18.20 -17.08 -2.02
CA GLN A 5 -18.95 -16.48 -0.93
C GLN A 5 -18.03 -16.41 0.29
N ALA A 6 -17.65 -15.19 0.70
CA ALA A 6 -16.91 -15.01 1.95
C ALA A 6 -17.80 -15.49 3.12
N PRO A 7 -17.26 -16.28 4.07
CA PRO A 7 -18.02 -16.69 5.24
C PRO A 7 -18.51 -15.46 6.00
N ALA A 8 -19.71 -15.54 6.58
CA ALA A 8 -20.23 -14.49 7.44
C ALA A 8 -19.33 -14.38 8.68
N LEU A 9 -18.39 -13.42 8.67
CA LEU A 9 -17.59 -13.08 9.83
C LEU A 9 -18.51 -12.48 10.90
N ALA A 10 -18.54 -13.10 12.08
CA ALA A 10 -19.36 -12.66 13.22
C ALA A 10 -19.08 -11.19 13.64
N ARG A 11 -17.93 -10.63 13.24
CA ARG A 11 -17.59 -9.23 13.44
C ARG A 11 -16.79 -8.69 12.26
N ARG A 12 -17.37 -7.76 11.50
CA ARG A 12 -16.68 -7.03 10.42
C ARG A 12 -16.65 -5.55 10.74
N ILE A 13 -15.47 -4.96 10.68
CA ILE A 13 -15.26 -3.51 10.76
C ILE A 13 -14.86 -3.04 9.37
N THR A 14 -15.46 -1.96 8.88
CA THR A 14 -15.18 -1.39 7.56
C THR A 14 -14.67 0.03 7.71
N PHE A 15 -13.61 0.33 6.98
CA PHE A 15 -13.01 1.65 6.93
C PHE A 15 -13.06 2.19 5.51
N THR A 16 -13.07 3.52 5.37
CA THR A 16 -13.06 4.22 4.08
C THR A 16 -11.64 4.51 3.58
N SER A 17 -10.62 4.33 4.41
CA SER A 17 -9.20 4.48 4.07
C SER A 17 -8.41 3.28 4.62
N THR A 18 -7.35 2.91 3.90
CA THR A 18 -6.42 1.85 4.30
C THR A 18 -5.62 2.25 5.55
N ASP A 19 -5.27 3.52 5.72
CA ASP A 19 -4.53 4.01 6.90
C ASP A 19 -5.32 3.79 8.18
N LEU A 20 -6.63 4.06 8.16
CA LEU A 20 -7.52 3.79 9.30
C LEU A 20 -7.62 2.30 9.61
N ALA A 21 -7.63 1.45 8.58
CA ALA A 21 -7.64 0.01 8.76
C ALA A 21 -6.31 -0.50 9.36
N PHE A 22 -5.18 0.10 9.01
CA PHE A 22 -3.88 -0.20 9.63
C PHE A 22 -3.84 0.26 11.09
N SER A 23 -4.29 1.48 11.40
CA SER A 23 -4.37 1.94 12.80
C SER A 23 -5.24 1.02 13.65
N ALA A 24 -6.38 0.56 13.13
CA ALA A 24 -7.22 -0.40 13.83
C ALA A 24 -6.53 -1.75 14.09
N ALA A 25 -5.72 -2.24 13.14
CA ALA A 25 -4.93 -3.45 13.33
C ALA A 25 -3.83 -3.26 14.38
N LEU A 26 -3.15 -2.12 14.36
CA LEU A 26 -2.15 -1.72 15.37
C LEU A 26 -2.77 -1.65 16.78
N ASP A 27 -4.01 -1.17 16.88
CA ASP A 27 -4.79 -1.12 18.13
C ASP A 27 -5.37 -2.48 18.54
N GLY A 28 -5.05 -3.57 17.80
CA GLY A 28 -5.47 -4.93 18.14
C GLY A 28 -6.93 -5.26 17.79
N LEU A 29 -7.58 -4.48 16.93
CA LEU A 29 -8.99 -4.67 16.59
C LEU A 29 -9.24 -5.82 15.59
N GLY A 30 -8.19 -6.32 14.94
CA GLY A 30 -8.26 -7.45 14.01
C GLY A 30 -7.08 -7.55 13.04
N ILE A 31 -7.31 -8.24 11.92
CA ILE A 31 -6.34 -8.41 10.81
C ILE A 31 -6.79 -7.55 9.62
N VAL A 32 -5.83 -6.97 8.90
CA VAL A 32 -6.06 -6.19 7.68
C VAL A 32 -5.23 -6.76 6.53
N LEU A 33 -5.83 -6.81 5.33
CA LEU A 33 -5.11 -7.06 4.09
C LEU A 33 -4.68 -5.71 3.50
N GLY A 34 -3.39 -5.54 3.22
CA GLY A 34 -2.85 -4.29 2.70
C GLY A 34 -1.50 -4.45 2.02
N ARG A 35 -0.97 -3.36 1.45
CA ARG A 35 0.36 -3.36 0.81
C ARG A 35 1.44 -3.24 1.88
N ARG A 36 2.41 -4.15 1.86
CA ARG A 36 3.49 -4.24 2.84
C ARG A 36 4.25 -2.93 3.04
N GLY A 37 4.52 -2.20 1.95
CA GLY A 37 5.25 -0.93 1.99
C GLY A 37 4.64 0.15 2.91
N PHE A 38 3.33 0.07 3.22
CA PHE A 38 2.70 1.00 4.15
C PHE A 38 3.01 0.72 5.63
N VAL A 39 3.42 -0.51 5.96
CA VAL A 39 3.58 -0.99 7.35
C VAL A 39 4.95 -1.62 7.61
N GLU A 40 5.90 -1.48 6.69
CA GLU A 40 7.23 -2.09 6.80
C GLU A 40 7.92 -1.74 8.13
N ASN A 41 7.76 -0.49 8.59
CA ASN A 41 8.33 -0.04 9.84
C ASN A 41 7.70 -0.72 11.06
N ASP A 42 6.38 -0.90 11.07
CA ASP A 42 5.65 -1.55 12.15
C ASP A 42 5.88 -3.06 12.18
N LEU A 43 6.02 -3.69 11.01
CA LEU A 43 6.48 -5.07 10.88
C LEU A 43 7.90 -5.22 11.45
N ARG A 44 8.83 -4.31 11.11
CA ARG A 44 10.21 -4.34 11.61
C ARG A 44 10.28 -4.17 13.12
N LYS A 45 9.42 -3.32 13.70
CA LYS A 45 9.34 -3.09 15.15
C LYS A 45 8.60 -4.21 15.90
N GLY A 46 7.90 -5.09 15.20
CA GLY A 46 7.05 -6.12 15.81
C GLY A 46 5.71 -5.60 16.34
N ASN A 47 5.32 -4.37 16.00
CA ASN A 47 3.99 -3.83 16.32
C ASN A 47 2.90 -4.52 15.49
N LEU A 48 3.26 -4.95 14.28
CA LEU A 48 2.45 -5.81 13.42
C LEU A 48 3.25 -7.07 13.10
N ILE A 49 2.51 -8.12 12.78
CA ILE A 49 3.05 -9.35 12.20
C ILE A 49 2.32 -9.66 10.90
N GLN A 50 2.95 -10.43 10.03
CA GLN A 50 2.30 -11.03 8.87
C GLN A 50 1.85 -12.44 9.26
N PRO A 51 0.56 -12.68 9.57
CA PRO A 51 0.11 -13.97 10.10
C PRO A 51 0.08 -15.09 9.06
N PHE A 52 0.21 -14.77 7.77
CA PHE A 52 0.12 -15.69 6.65
C PHE A 52 1.22 -15.41 5.62
N GLU A 53 1.88 -16.44 5.10
CA GLU A 53 2.93 -16.29 4.09
C GLU A 53 2.39 -15.88 2.70
N GLN A 54 1.09 -16.08 2.46
CA GLN A 54 0.49 -15.84 1.15
C GLN A 54 0.42 -14.36 0.82
N THR A 55 1.02 -14.00 -0.32
CA THR A 55 0.90 -12.69 -0.94
C THR A 55 0.23 -12.80 -2.31
N ALA A 56 -0.60 -11.83 -2.67
CA ALA A 56 -1.13 -11.70 -4.02
C ALA A 56 -0.44 -10.53 -4.72
N ASP A 57 -0.12 -10.69 -6.01
CA ASP A 57 0.20 -9.55 -6.84
C ASP A 57 -1.05 -8.66 -6.95
N ALA A 58 -0.91 -7.40 -6.57
CA ALA A 58 -1.99 -6.44 -6.63
C ALA A 58 -2.33 -6.04 -8.08
N GLY A 59 -1.53 -6.43 -9.07
CA GLY A 59 -1.71 -6.11 -10.49
C GLY A 59 -1.44 -4.65 -10.87
N ASP A 60 -1.50 -3.75 -9.90
CA ASP A 60 -1.38 -2.30 -10.07
C ASP A 60 -0.33 -1.67 -9.14
N GLY A 61 0.27 -0.57 -9.61
CA GLY A 61 1.25 0.24 -8.85
C GLY A 61 0.77 1.66 -8.53
N PHE A 62 1.67 2.47 -7.99
CA PHE A 62 1.48 3.92 -7.86
C PHE A 62 1.92 4.61 -9.15
N TYR A 63 1.08 5.48 -9.69
CA TYR A 63 1.32 6.16 -10.96
C TYR A 63 1.46 7.67 -10.77
N LEU A 64 2.49 8.26 -11.37
CA LEU A 64 2.61 9.71 -11.49
C LEU A 64 1.87 10.18 -12.73
N ILE A 65 0.72 10.80 -12.54
CA ILE A 65 -0.16 11.29 -13.62
C ILE A 65 -0.04 12.81 -13.74
N TYR A 66 0.10 13.31 -14.95
CA TYR A 66 0.08 14.75 -15.26
C TYR A 66 -0.58 14.97 -16.63
N PRO A 67 -1.17 16.16 -16.89
CA PRO A 67 -1.84 16.44 -18.14
C PRO A 67 -0.90 16.29 -19.34
N ASP A 68 -1.40 15.70 -20.41
CA ASP A 68 -0.70 15.66 -21.70
C ASP A 68 -0.67 17.08 -22.28
N ARG A 69 0.51 17.71 -22.22
CA ARG A 69 0.76 19.05 -22.74
C ARG A 69 2.02 18.99 -23.59
N HIS A 70 2.00 19.67 -24.74
CA HIS A 70 3.15 19.75 -25.65
C HIS A 70 4.45 20.20 -24.99
N ARG A 71 4.38 20.95 -23.87
CA ARG A 71 5.55 21.29 -23.07
C ARG A 71 5.20 21.31 -21.57
N LEU A 72 5.73 20.35 -20.82
CA LEU A 72 5.63 20.35 -19.37
C LEU A 72 6.56 21.42 -18.76
N PRO A 73 6.16 22.12 -17.70
CA PRO A 73 7.04 23.03 -16.98
C PRO A 73 8.29 22.31 -16.42
N ALA A 74 9.44 22.99 -16.40
CA ALA A 74 10.69 22.43 -15.87
C ALA A 74 10.57 21.88 -14.45
N ARG A 75 9.74 22.52 -13.60
CA ARG A 75 9.43 22.04 -12.24
C ARG A 75 8.82 20.63 -12.21
N VAL A 76 7.97 20.29 -13.19
CA VAL A 76 7.35 18.96 -13.29
C VAL A 76 8.39 17.92 -13.69
N HIS A 77 9.28 18.25 -14.64
CA HIS A 77 10.39 17.38 -15.01
C HIS A 77 11.35 17.14 -13.85
N ASN A 78 11.69 18.19 -13.10
CA ASN A 78 12.55 18.08 -11.93
C ASN A 78 11.92 17.19 -10.85
N PHE A 79 10.63 17.41 -10.55
CA PHE A 79 9.92 16.57 -9.59
C PHE A 79 9.84 15.11 -10.04
N ARG A 80 9.45 14.84 -11.30
CA ARG A 80 9.43 13.47 -11.86
C ARG A 80 10.79 12.79 -11.73
N ARG A 81 11.87 13.48 -12.08
CA ARG A 81 13.23 12.92 -11.98
C ARG A 81 13.58 12.61 -10.53
N TRP A 82 13.28 13.53 -9.62
CA TRP A 82 13.54 13.35 -8.19
C TRP A 82 12.74 12.17 -7.60
N ILE A 83 11.42 12.14 -7.79
CA ILE A 83 10.54 11.14 -7.17
C ILE A 83 10.82 9.73 -7.70
N VAL A 84 11.06 9.57 -9.01
CA VAL A 84 11.48 8.28 -9.59
C VAL A 84 12.84 7.85 -9.03
N GLY A 85 13.76 8.80 -8.81
CA GLY A 85 15.04 8.54 -8.17
C GLY A 85 14.91 8.08 -6.71
N GLN A 86 13.89 8.53 -5.97
CA GLN A 86 13.65 8.06 -4.60
C GLN A 86 13.27 6.58 -4.58
N PHE A 87 12.37 6.16 -5.48
CA PHE A 87 11.95 4.75 -5.55
C PHE A 87 13.07 3.79 -5.98
N ALA A 88 13.98 4.24 -6.86
CA ALA A 88 15.14 3.43 -7.25
C ALA A 88 16.11 3.19 -6.08
N ALA A 89 16.26 4.17 -5.18
CA ALA A 89 17.09 4.03 -3.98
C ALA A 89 16.43 3.12 -2.92
N GLU A 90 15.09 3.16 -2.83
CA GLU A 90 14.31 2.36 -1.89
C GLU A 90 14.27 0.87 -2.27
N GLN A 91 14.14 0.54 -3.56
CA GLN A 91 14.22 -0.85 -4.05
C GLN A 91 15.61 -1.48 -3.90
N ALA A 92 16.68 -0.67 -3.88
CA ALA A 92 18.04 -1.16 -3.67
C ALA A 92 18.36 -1.49 -2.20
N SER A 93 17.48 -1.07 -1.27
CA SER A 93 17.64 -1.27 0.19
C SER A 93 16.69 -2.31 0.76
N ALA A 94 15.88 -2.96 -0.09
CA ALA A 94 14.95 -4.03 0.23
C ALA A 94 15.47 -5.37 -0.32
#